data_AF-A0A357LMT4-F1
#
_entry.id   AF-A0A357LMT4-F1
#
_cell.length_a   1.000
_cell.length_b   1.000
_cell.length_c   1.000
_cell.angle_alpha   90.00
_cell.angle_beta   90.00
_cell.angle_gamma   90.00
#
_symmetry.space_group_name_H-M   'P 1'
#
loop_
_entity.id
_entity.type
_entity.pdbx_description
1 polymer ?
#
loop_
_entity_poly.entity_id
_entity_poly.type
_entity_poly.pdbx_seq_one_letter_code
_entity_poly.pdbx_strand_id
1 'polypeptide(L)' 'MKPAIFGLFANSIAFPDLRWTSDEGLSVGRIRIELLSGLTVALALVPEAVAFAFVAGVHPLVGLYAAFLVGLVTA' A
#
# COMPACT_ATOMS: atom_id res chain seq x y z
N MET A 1 8.38 16.57 35.86
CA MET A 1 7.18 16.33 35.02
C MET A 1 7.47 16.16 33.52
N LYS A 2 8.73 15.96 33.09
CA LYS A 2 9.12 15.78 31.67
C LYS A 2 9.37 14.32 31.19
N PRO A 3 9.60 13.28 32.03
CA PRO A 3 9.91 11.94 31.52
C PRO A 3 8.68 11.18 30.98
N ALA A 4 7.47 11.58 31.37
CA ALA A 4 6.24 10.90 30.96
C ALA A 4 5.88 11.13 29.48
N ILE A 5 6.17 12.30 28.92
CA ILE A 5 5.87 12.62 27.52
C ILE A 5 6.75 11.78 26.57
N PHE A 6 8.01 11.55 26.95
CA PHE A 6 8.92 10.75 26.14
C PHE A 6 8.54 9.26 26.14
N GLY A 7 8.01 8.75 27.26
CA GLY A 7 7.49 7.38 27.35
C GLY A 7 6.23 7.14 26.50
N LEU A 8 5.34 8.14 26.38
CA LEU A 8 4.15 8.08 25.51
C LEU A 8 4.53 8.11 24.02
N PHE A 9 5.50 8.95 23.65
CA PHE A 9 6.01 9.03 22.29
C PHE A 9 6.72 7.74 21.84
N ALA A 10 7.48 7.10 22.73
CA ALA A 10 8.05 5.79 22.46
C ALA A 10 6.97 4.73 22.17
N ASN A 11 5.81 4.82 22.84
CA ASN A 11 4.68 3.93 22.63
C ASN A 11 3.89 4.21 21.33
N SER A 12 3.99 5.41 20.74
CA SER A 12 3.36 5.72 19.46
C SER A 12 4.18 5.29 18.24
N ILE A 13 5.48 5.04 18.44
CA ILE A 13 6.37 4.47 17.40
C ILE A 13 6.42 2.93 17.52
N ALA A 14 5.99 2.40 18.67
CA ALA A 14 5.94 0.97 18.94
C ALA A 14 4.83 0.29 18.14
N PHE A 15 5.21 -0.15 16.94
CA PHE A 15 4.56 -1.12 16.08
C PHE A 15 3.17 -0.71 15.54
N PRO A 16 2.94 -0.84 14.21
CA PRO A 16 1.58 -0.87 13.69
C PRO A 16 0.82 -1.92 14.49
N ASP A 17 -0.35 -1.55 14.99
CA ASP A 17 -1.19 -2.44 15.78
C ASP A 17 -1.65 -3.60 14.87
N LEU A 18 -0.83 -4.66 14.80
CA LEU A 18 -1.05 -5.91 14.05
C LEU A 18 -2.30 -6.66 14.53
N ARG A 19 -3.00 -6.12 15.52
CA ARG A 19 -4.33 -6.56 15.95
C ARG A 19 -5.40 -6.35 14.88
N TRP A 20 -5.13 -5.55 13.84
CA TRP A 20 -6.01 -5.35 12.69
C TRP A 20 -5.65 -6.21 11.47
N THR A 21 -4.58 -7.01 11.51
CA THR A 21 -4.48 -8.14 10.59
C THR A 21 -5.52 -9.14 11.06
N SER A 22 -6.67 -9.13 10.40
CA SER A 22 -7.73 -10.11 10.56
C SER A 22 -7.08 -11.50 10.46
N ASP A 23 -6.98 -12.17 11.59
CA ASP A 23 -6.48 -13.54 11.75
C ASP A 23 -7.50 -14.54 11.19
N GLU A 24 -8.12 -14.18 10.06
CA GLU A 24 -9.01 -15.01 9.29
C GLU A 24 -8.15 -15.80 8.31
N GLY A 25 -7.91 -17.07 8.67
CA GLY A 25 -7.13 -18.00 7.86
C GLY A 25 -7.53 -18.00 6.38
N LEU A 26 -6.59 -18.38 5.51
CA LEU A 26 -6.72 -18.40 4.05
C LEU A 26 -7.85 -19.34 3.58
N SER A 27 -9.09 -18.85 3.64
CA SER A 27 -10.24 -19.52 3.03
C SER A 27 -10.21 -19.32 1.51
N VAL A 28 -10.63 -20.34 0.76
CA VAL A 28 -10.73 -20.29 -0.71
C VAL A 28 -11.56 -19.10 -1.18
N GLY A 29 -12.60 -18.72 -0.42
CA GLY A 29 -13.42 -17.54 -0.70
C GLY A 29 -12.65 -16.22 -0.57
N ARG A 30 -11.77 -16.11 0.43
CA ARG A 30 -10.96 -14.91 0.66
C ARG A 30 -9.88 -14.76 -0.40
N ILE A 31 -9.20 -15.84 -0.80
CA ILE A 31 -8.21 -15.80 -1.90
C ILE A 31 -8.83 -15.21 -3.17
N ARG A 32 -10.07 -15.59 -3.49
CA ARG A 32 -10.81 -15.02 -4.63
C ARG A 32 -11.04 -13.52 -4.45
N ILE A 33 -11.43 -13.09 -3.25
CA ILE A 33 -11.67 -11.67 -2.95
C ILE A 33 -10.38 -10.87 -3.05
N GLU A 34 -9.30 -11.29 -2.39
CA GLU A 34 -8.00 -10.60 -2.39
C GLU A 34 -7.41 -10.53 -3.81
N LEU A 35 -7.58 -11.58 -4.61
CA LEU A 35 -7.12 -11.58 -6.00
C LEU A 35 -7.94 -10.61 -6.87
N LEU A 36 -9.27 -10.60 -6.72
CA LEU A 36 -10.14 -9.70 -7.47
C LEU A 36 -9.97 -8.25 -7.02
N SER A 37 -9.78 -7.98 -5.72
CA SER A 37 -9.53 -6.64 -5.19
C SER A 37 -8.17 -6.12 -5.67
N GLY A 38 -7.11 -6.92 -5.58
CA GLY A 38 -5.78 -6.57 -6.09
C GLY A 38 -5.77 -6.28 -7.59
N LEU A 39 -6.45 -7.12 -8.39
CA LEU A 39 -6.59 -6.89 -9.82
C LEU A 39 -7.34 -5.59 -10.13
N THR A 40 -8.42 -5.31 -9.40
CA THR A 40 -9.23 -4.10 -9.60
C THR A 40 -8.42 -2.84 -9.28
N VAL A 41 -7.67 -2.86 -8.18
CA VAL A 41 -6.78 -1.77 -7.78
C VAL A 41 -5.67 -1.57 -8.83
N ALA A 42 -5.03 -2.64 -9.29
CA ALA A 42 -3.98 -2.56 -10.30
C ALA A 42 -4.48 -1.91 -11.61
N LEU A 43 -5.68 -2.28 -12.07
CA LEU A 43 -6.29 -1.69 -13.27
C LEU A 43 -6.69 -0.22 -13.06
N ALA A 44 -7.12 0.16 -11.85
CA ALA A 44 -7.46 1.54 -11.53
C ALA A 44 -6.23 2.48 -11.52
N LEU A 45 -5.05 1.96 -11.16
CA LEU A 45 -3.81 2.73 -11.06
C LEU A 45 -3.15 3.03 -12.43
N VAL A 46 -3.46 2.24 -13.47
CA VAL A 46 -2.91 2.43 -14.82
C VAL A 46 -3.17 3.85 -15.37
N PRO A 47 -4.41 4.35 -15.43
CA PRO A 47 -4.68 5.71 -15.93
C PRO A 47 -4.06 6.80 -15.04
N GLU A 48 -3.98 6.59 -13.72
CA GLU A 48 -3.38 7.55 -12.78
C GLU A 48 -1.87 7.70 -13.00
N ALA A 49 -1.15 6.58 -13.11
CA ALA A 49 0.29 6.58 -13.37
C ALA A 49 0.65 7.19 -14.74
N VAL A 50 -0.19 6.96 -15.75
CA VAL A 50 -0.06 7.56 -17.07
C VAL A 50 -0.28 9.08 -17.02
N ALA A 51 -1.30 9.55 -16.28
CA ALA A 51 -1.55 10.98 -16.10
C ALA A 51 -0.38 11.69 -15.40
N PHE A 52 0.18 11.09 -14.34
CA PHE A 52 1.36 11.66 -13.66
C PHE A 52 2.62 11.66 -14.51
N ALA A 53 2.82 10.65 -15.37
CA ALA A 53 3.93 10.67 -16.32
C ALA A 53 3.83 11.86 -17.30
N PHE A 54 2.62 12.17 -17.77
CA PHE A 54 2.39 13.35 -18.61
C PHE A 54 2.65 14.67 -17.87
N VAL A 55 2.27 14.78 -16.60
CA VAL A 55 2.56 15.97 -15.79
C VAL A 55 4.06 16.14 -15.56
N ALA A 56 4.79 15.05 -15.35
CA ALA A 56 6.23 15.06 -15.14
C ALA A 56 7.05 15.21 -16.44
N GLY A 57 6.41 15.23 -17.61
CA GLY A 57 7.09 15.33 -18.90
C GLY A 57 7.93 14.11 -19.28
N VAL A 58 7.68 12.95 -18.66
CA VAL A 58 8.38 11.69 -18.92
C VAL A 58 7.52 10.77 -19.77
N HIS A 59 8.15 9.79 -20.43
CA HIS A 59 7.41 8.83 -21.25
C HIS A 59 6.44 8.01 -20.38
N PRO A 60 5.16 7.84 -20.77
CA PRO A 60 4.14 7.15 -19.97
C PRO A 60 4.51 5.76 -19.48
N LEU A 61 5.32 5.03 -20.27
CA LEU A 61 5.83 3.71 -19.87
C LEU A 61 6.66 3.76 -18.58
N VAL A 62 7.40 4.85 -18.33
CA VAL A 62 8.20 5.02 -17.11
C VAL A 62 7.30 5.16 -15.89
N GLY A 63 6.17 5.86 -16.01
CA GLY A 63 5.17 5.94 -14.94
C GLY A 63 4.58 4.58 -14.58
N LEU A 64 4.34 3.75 -15.60
CA LEU A 64 3.81 2.39 -15.41
C LEU A 64 4.84 1.46 -14.75
N TYR A 65 6.11 1.53 -15.13
CA TYR A 65 7.19 0.77 -14.47
C TYR A 65 7.37 1.21 -13.03
N ALA A 66 7.30 2.51 -12.74
CA ALA A 66 7.39 3.03 -11.39
C ALA A 66 6.22 2.53 -10.51
N ALA A 67 4.98 2.64 -11.01
CA ALA A 67 3.80 2.17 -10.28
C ALA A 67 3.86 0.66 -9.98
N PHE A 68 4.34 -0.15 -10.94
CA PHE A 68 4.51 -1.58 -10.74
C PHE A 68 5.59 -1.92 -9.69
N LEU A 69 6.76 -1.29 -9.77
CA LEU A 69 7.86 -1.54 -8.83
C LEU A 69 7.50 -1.11 -7.41
N VAL A 70 6.86 0.06 -7.24
CA VAL A 70 6.39 0.52 -5.93
C VAL A 70 5.33 -0.43 -5.41
N GLY A 71 4.35 -0.81 -6.23
CA GLY A 71 3.32 -1.77 -5.87
C GLY A 71 3.87 -3.12 -5.40
N LEU A 72 4.96 -3.62 -6.00
CA LEU A 72 5.60 -4.87 -5.58
C LEU A 72 6.37 -4.74 -4.25
N VAL A 73 6.99 -3.59 -4.00
CA VAL A 73 7.84 -3.37 -2.81
C VAL A 73 7.01 -3.06 -1.56
N THR A 74 5.86 -2.40 -1.74
CA THR A 74 5.02 -1.95 -0.61
C THR A 74 3.82 -2.85 -0.30
N ALA A 75 3.44 -3.74 -1.21
CA ALA A 75 2.32 -4.68 -1.01
C ALA A 75 2.65 -5.79 -0.01
#